data_AF-A0A975R3E3-F1
#
_entry.id   AF-A0A975R3E3-F1
#
_cell.length_a   1.000
_cell.length_b   1.000
_cell.length_c   1.000
_cell.angle_alpha   90.00
_cell.angle_beta   90.00
_cell.angle_gamma   90.00
#
_symmetry.space_group_name_H-M   'P 1'
#
loop_
_entity.id
_entity.type
_entity.pdbx_description
1 polymer ?
#
loop_
_entity_poly.entity_id
_entity_poly.type
_entity_poly.pdbx_seq_one_letter_code
_entity_poly.pdbx_strand_id
1 'polypeptide(L)'
;MKTIRELILSNKTWSAEMQERKKDYFAQQTSGQSPEIMWIGGSDSRVSPQNITQTRPGELFIHRNLANLVYETDDNLMADVQHAIEDFEIAHIVLCGHYGCSGLQTAMTGGGSGHVHSWLAAAREVFAKHRAELEGIEDQSKRLNRMAELNVREQLIRLSKTDTVRAAFARGQDLTLHGFIYDLRNGRLAELLEIGRSGELSEIGIPPMTSDPDAVGEARAA
;
A
#
# COMPACT_ATOMS: atom_id res chain seq x y z
N MET A 1 24.96 9.86 -4.31
CA MET A 1 24.23 9.40 -3.10
C MET A 1 24.95 9.93 -1.88
N LYS A 2 24.23 10.30 -0.81
CA LYS A 2 24.84 10.70 0.46
C LYS A 2 25.52 9.50 1.12
N THR A 3 26.66 9.73 1.76
CA THR A 3 27.31 8.80 2.68
C THR A 3 26.53 8.68 3.99
N ILE A 4 26.77 7.62 4.77
CA ILE A 4 26.13 7.43 6.09
C ILE A 4 26.39 8.63 7.02
N ARG A 5 27.60 9.19 6.99
CA ARG A 5 27.94 10.36 7.79
C ARG A 5 27.14 11.59 7.35
N GLU A 6 26.97 11.80 6.05
CA GLU A 6 26.17 12.90 5.50
C GLU A 6 24.68 12.75 5.83
N LEU A 7 24.15 11.52 5.96
CA LEU A 7 22.78 11.30 6.43
C LEU A 7 22.60 11.81 7.86
N ILE A 8 23.51 11.47 8.78
CA ILE A 8 23.47 11.95 10.17
C ILE A 8 23.60 13.48 10.22
N LEU A 9 24.52 14.04 9.44
CA LEU A 9 24.68 15.50 9.38
C LEU A 9 23.43 16.19 8.84
N SER A 10 22.84 15.64 7.78
CA SER A 10 21.59 16.16 7.20
C SER A 10 20.44 16.10 8.20
N ASN A 11 20.35 15.04 9.00
CA ASN A 11 19.33 14.92 10.05
C ASN A 11 19.51 15.98 11.15
N LYS A 12 20.76 16.26 11.57
CA LYS A 12 21.03 17.33 12.54
C LYS A 12 20.60 18.70 12.01
N THR A 13 20.93 18.99 10.76
CA THR A 13 20.50 20.23 10.09
C THR A 13 18.98 20.32 10.02
N TRP A 14 18.31 19.27 9.53
CA TRP A 14 16.84 19.21 9.48
C TRP A 14 16.20 19.40 10.86
N SER A 15 16.74 18.79 11.91
CA SER A 15 16.21 18.91 13.26
C SER A 15 16.31 20.34 13.78
N ALA A 16 17.43 21.03 13.54
CA ALA A 16 17.62 22.42 13.94
C ALA A 16 16.64 23.35 13.19
N GLU A 17 16.52 23.16 11.86
CA GLU A 17 15.58 23.92 11.03
C GLU A 17 14.12 23.71 11.45
N MET A 18 13.73 22.48 11.82
CA MET A 18 12.37 22.20 12.29
C MET A 18 12.07 22.88 13.63
N GLN A 19 13.03 22.88 14.57
CA GLN A 19 12.86 23.59 15.85
C GLN A 19 12.71 25.10 15.67
N GLU A 20 13.43 25.68 14.71
CA GLU A 20 13.31 27.11 14.40
C GLU A 20 11.97 27.43 13.74
N ARG A 21 11.54 26.62 12.75
CA ARG A 21 10.31 26.85 11.99
C ARG A 21 9.04 26.51 12.78
N LYS A 22 9.10 25.51 13.65
CA LYS A 22 7.95 24.97 14.42
C LYS A 22 8.42 24.59 15.83
N LYS A 23 8.40 25.54 16.76
CA LYS A 23 8.92 25.38 18.13
C LYS A 23 8.37 24.16 18.88
N ASP A 24 7.09 23.85 18.69
CA ASP A 24 6.44 22.74 19.39
C ASP A 24 6.48 21.41 18.62
N TYR A 25 7.15 21.35 17.46
CA TYR A 25 7.11 20.19 16.57
C TYR A 25 7.52 18.90 17.28
N PHE A 26 8.67 18.88 17.94
CA PHE A 26 9.17 17.69 18.63
C PHE A 26 8.43 17.41 19.95
N ALA A 27 7.88 18.43 20.62
CA ALA A 27 7.04 18.23 21.79
C ALA A 27 5.76 17.46 21.40
N GLN A 28 5.14 17.81 20.27
CA GLN A 28 4.00 17.07 19.71
C GLN A 28 4.36 15.62 19.33
N GLN A 29 5.60 15.35 18.88
CA GLN A 29 6.00 13.97 18.59
C GLN A 29 6.09 13.10 19.85
N THR A 30 6.30 13.69 21.02
CA THR A 30 6.40 12.95 22.29
C THR A 30 5.07 12.73 22.99
N SER A 31 3.99 13.38 22.55
CA SER A 31 2.65 13.22 23.16
C SER A 31 1.91 11.94 22.74
N GLY A 32 2.54 11.10 21.92
CA GLY A 32 1.95 9.88 21.37
C GLY A 32 1.52 10.04 19.92
N GLN A 33 0.92 8.99 19.36
CA GLN A 33 0.36 8.94 18.02
C GLN A 33 -1.05 8.36 18.08
N SER A 34 -1.93 8.81 17.18
CA SER A 34 -3.29 8.28 17.00
C SER A 34 -3.62 8.36 15.51
N PRO A 35 -2.96 7.54 14.67
CA PRO A 35 -3.22 7.55 13.24
C PRO A 35 -4.66 7.10 12.97
N GLU A 36 -5.33 7.72 11.99
CA GLU A 36 -6.65 7.25 11.52
C GLU A 36 -6.53 6.31 10.32
N ILE A 37 -5.33 6.26 9.71
CA ILE A 37 -5.06 5.53 8.48
C ILE A 37 -3.82 4.66 8.65
N MET A 38 -3.95 3.37 8.33
CA MET A 38 -2.80 2.50 8.06
C MET A 38 -2.48 2.45 6.57
N TRP A 39 -1.20 2.51 6.23
CA TRP A 39 -0.70 2.39 4.86
C TRP A 39 0.15 1.12 4.72
N ILE A 40 -0.29 0.20 3.86
CA ILE A 40 0.46 -0.98 3.44
C ILE A 40 0.98 -0.72 2.02
N GLY A 41 2.31 -0.66 1.85
CA GLY A 41 2.92 -0.33 0.56
C GLY A 41 4.17 -1.13 0.20
N GLY A 42 4.68 -0.89 -1.00
CA GLY A 42 5.91 -1.51 -1.47
C GLY A 42 7.17 -0.97 -0.77
N SER A 43 8.20 -1.79 -0.59
CA SER A 43 9.53 -1.36 -0.12
C SER A 43 10.32 -0.51 -1.13
N ASP A 44 9.75 -0.17 -2.29
CA ASP A 44 10.39 0.65 -3.32
C ASP A 44 10.79 2.04 -2.79
N SER A 45 12.07 2.37 -2.84
CA SER A 45 12.62 3.60 -2.23
C SER A 45 12.12 4.91 -2.87
N ARG A 46 11.47 4.82 -4.04
CA ARG A 46 10.87 5.99 -4.72
C ARG A 46 9.48 6.32 -4.17
N VAL A 47 8.89 5.43 -3.39
CA VAL A 47 7.57 5.62 -2.77
C VAL A 47 7.76 5.92 -1.29
N SER A 48 7.41 7.14 -0.89
CA SER A 48 7.41 7.59 0.50
C SER A 48 6.01 8.09 0.84
N PRO A 49 5.19 7.30 1.57
CA PRO A 49 3.79 7.63 1.81
C PRO A 49 3.59 9.04 2.35
N GLN A 50 4.30 9.40 3.42
CA GLN A 50 4.23 10.72 4.04
C GLN A 50 4.57 11.87 3.09
N ASN A 51 5.53 11.66 2.16
CA ASN A 51 5.90 12.71 1.21
C ASN A 51 4.84 12.87 0.11
N ILE A 52 4.27 11.76 -0.39
CA ILE A 52 3.32 11.80 -1.51
C ILE A 52 1.93 12.25 -1.06
N THR A 53 1.54 11.95 0.17
CA THR A 53 0.25 12.40 0.75
C THR A 53 0.37 13.72 1.52
N GLN A 54 1.59 14.23 1.72
CA GLN A 54 1.89 15.41 2.54
C GLN A 54 1.36 15.30 3.99
N THR A 55 1.30 14.08 4.52
CA THR A 55 0.92 13.83 5.92
C THR A 55 2.09 14.06 6.86
N ARG A 56 1.76 14.41 8.10
CA ARG A 56 2.72 14.60 9.19
C ARG A 56 3.10 13.27 9.83
N PRO A 57 4.25 13.19 10.51
CA PRO A 57 4.55 12.05 11.36
C PRO A 57 3.44 11.85 12.41
N GLY A 58 3.03 10.59 12.61
CA GLY A 58 1.92 10.21 13.49
C GLY A 58 0.55 10.15 12.81
N GLU A 59 0.37 10.69 11.60
CA GLU A 59 -0.91 10.64 10.87
C GLU A 59 -1.12 9.33 10.08
N LEU A 60 -0.03 8.66 9.70
CA LEU A 60 -0.07 7.35 9.01
C LEU A 60 0.67 6.29 9.82
N PHE A 61 0.03 5.13 10.02
CA PHE A 61 0.70 3.92 10.49
C PHE A 61 1.18 3.09 9.30
N ILE A 62 2.49 2.91 9.13
CA ILE A 62 3.06 2.47 7.84
C ILE A 62 3.71 1.09 7.94
N HIS A 63 3.20 0.15 7.16
CA HIS A 63 3.86 -1.13 6.88
C HIS A 63 4.37 -1.17 5.43
N ARG A 64 5.57 -1.73 5.20
CA ARG A 64 6.13 -1.86 3.85
C ARG A 64 6.86 -3.18 3.63
N ASN A 65 6.49 -3.87 2.56
CA ASN A 65 7.15 -5.11 2.14
C ASN A 65 7.33 -5.17 0.61
N LEU A 66 8.07 -6.17 0.11
CA LEU A 66 8.32 -6.29 -1.33
C LEU A 66 7.01 -6.62 -2.07
N ALA A 67 6.63 -5.76 -3.03
CA ALA A 67 5.40 -5.89 -3.82
C ALA A 67 4.07 -5.85 -3.02
N ASN A 68 4.09 -5.25 -1.82
CA ASN A 68 2.89 -4.97 -1.01
C ASN A 68 1.95 -6.19 -0.88
N LEU A 69 2.55 -7.34 -0.57
CA LEU A 69 1.88 -8.63 -0.49
C LEU A 69 1.29 -8.85 0.90
N VAL A 70 0.16 -9.55 0.92
CA VAL A 70 -0.57 -9.89 2.13
C VAL A 70 -0.58 -11.41 2.27
N TYR A 71 0.03 -11.88 3.36
CA TYR A 71 -0.06 -13.26 3.81
C TYR A 71 -0.64 -13.26 5.21
N GLU A 72 -1.68 -14.06 5.44
CA GLU A 72 -2.24 -14.23 6.79
C GLU A 72 -1.26 -14.93 7.73
N THR A 73 -0.28 -15.67 7.19
CA THR A 73 0.80 -16.30 7.95
C THR A 73 2.02 -15.40 8.13
N ASP A 74 2.00 -14.15 7.66
CA ASP A 74 3.07 -13.19 7.91
C ASP A 74 2.78 -12.40 9.18
N ASP A 75 3.32 -12.90 10.30
CA ASP A 75 3.15 -12.27 11.62
C ASP A 75 3.64 -10.81 11.66
N ASN A 76 4.56 -10.41 10.78
CA ASN A 76 5.03 -9.02 10.72
C ASN A 76 3.89 -8.08 10.28
N LEU A 77 3.27 -8.36 9.13
CA LEU A 77 2.12 -7.59 8.67
C LEU A 77 0.91 -7.79 9.60
N MET A 78 0.64 -9.02 10.05
CA MET A 78 -0.55 -9.28 10.88
C MET A 78 -0.48 -8.59 12.24
N ALA A 79 0.70 -8.52 12.86
CA ALA A 79 0.89 -7.75 14.10
C ALA A 79 0.60 -6.25 13.88
N ASP A 80 1.10 -5.66 12.80
CA ASP A 80 0.84 -4.26 12.48
C ASP A 80 -0.66 -4.00 12.20
N VAL A 81 -1.32 -4.90 11.46
CA VAL A 81 -2.76 -4.80 11.17
C VAL A 81 -3.58 -4.91 12.44
N GLN A 82 -3.26 -5.86 13.32
CA GLN A 82 -3.95 -6.02 14.60
C GLN A 82 -3.77 -4.79 15.49
N HIS A 83 -2.54 -4.31 15.65
CA HIS A 83 -2.26 -3.11 16.44
C HIS A 83 -3.03 -1.89 15.91
N ALA A 84 -3.01 -1.68 14.60
CA ALA A 84 -3.73 -0.56 13.99
C ALA A 84 -5.24 -0.63 14.26
N ILE A 85 -5.84 -1.80 14.06
CA ILE A 85 -7.28 -2.00 14.19
C ILE A 85 -7.74 -1.98 15.65
N GLU A 86 -7.01 -2.60 16.56
CA GLU A 86 -7.45 -2.85 17.94
C GLU A 86 -6.95 -1.79 18.94
N ASP A 87 -5.72 -1.29 18.76
CA ASP A 87 -5.13 -0.33 19.70
C ASP A 87 -5.27 1.12 19.24
N PHE A 88 -5.15 1.38 17.93
CA PHE A 88 -5.38 2.73 17.36
C PHE A 88 -6.81 2.96 16.87
N GLU A 89 -7.62 1.91 16.78
CA GLU A 89 -9.01 1.99 16.28
C GLU A 89 -9.12 2.72 14.93
N ILE A 90 -8.17 2.46 14.02
CA ILE A 90 -8.14 3.12 12.69
C ILE A 90 -9.45 2.96 11.93
N ALA A 91 -9.78 3.97 11.13
CA ALA A 91 -10.94 3.94 10.25
C ALA A 91 -10.59 3.42 8.84
N HIS A 92 -9.33 3.55 8.42
CA HIS A 92 -8.93 3.24 7.05
C HIS A 92 -7.66 2.41 6.96
N ILE A 93 -7.66 1.38 6.12
CA ILE A 93 -6.43 0.72 5.66
C ILE A 93 -6.28 0.94 4.16
N VAL A 94 -5.18 1.56 3.75
CA VAL A 94 -4.79 1.73 2.35
C VAL A 94 -3.78 0.66 1.98
N LEU A 95 -4.09 -0.20 1.01
CA LEU A 95 -3.13 -1.06 0.33
C LEU A 95 -2.73 -0.40 -0.99
N CYS A 96 -1.52 0.16 -1.04
CA CYS A 96 -1.04 0.91 -2.19
C CYS A 96 0.01 0.12 -2.98
N GLY A 97 -0.35 -0.24 -4.21
CA GLY A 97 0.62 -0.67 -5.22
C GLY A 97 1.27 0.52 -5.92
N HIS A 98 2.17 0.25 -6.86
CA HIS A 98 2.71 1.27 -7.74
C HIS A 98 3.08 0.72 -9.11
N TYR A 99 3.05 1.59 -10.13
CA TYR A 99 3.51 1.23 -11.47
C TYR A 99 5.03 1.03 -11.53
N GLY A 100 5.47 0.11 -12.39
CA GLY A 100 6.87 -0.27 -12.52
C GLY A 100 7.44 -1.01 -11.31
N CYS A 101 6.62 -1.76 -10.57
CA CYS A 101 7.08 -2.56 -9.41
C CYS A 101 8.00 -3.70 -9.83
N SER A 102 9.26 -3.65 -9.39
CA SER A 102 10.28 -4.65 -9.71
C SER A 102 9.98 -6.02 -9.10
N GLY A 103 9.34 -6.08 -7.93
CA GLY A 103 8.90 -7.33 -7.32
C GLY A 103 7.86 -8.06 -8.18
N LEU A 104 6.89 -7.34 -8.72
CA LEU A 104 5.89 -7.92 -9.63
C LEU A 104 6.50 -8.31 -10.98
N GLN A 105 7.43 -7.51 -11.52
CA GLN A 105 8.18 -7.88 -12.73
C GLN A 105 8.96 -9.19 -12.52
N THR A 106 9.58 -9.34 -11.35
CA THR A 106 10.30 -10.57 -10.98
C THR A 106 9.34 -11.76 -10.90
N ALA A 107 8.17 -11.58 -10.30
CA ALA A 107 7.15 -12.63 -10.22
C ALA A 107 6.67 -13.08 -11.61
N MET A 108 6.36 -12.13 -12.49
CA MET A 108 5.85 -12.40 -13.86
C MET A 108 6.85 -13.16 -14.73
N THR A 109 8.14 -12.87 -14.58
CA THR A 109 9.22 -13.50 -15.36
C THR A 109 9.69 -14.84 -14.77
N GLY A 110 9.08 -15.29 -13.66
CA GLY A 110 9.53 -16.48 -12.93
C GLY A 110 10.88 -16.30 -12.23
N GLY A 111 11.36 -15.06 -12.12
CA GLY A 111 12.64 -14.73 -11.50
C GLY A 111 12.63 -14.78 -9.97
N GLY A 112 13.77 -14.39 -9.40
CA GLY A 112 14.04 -14.42 -7.96
C GLY A 112 14.62 -15.76 -7.50
N SER A 113 15.31 -15.75 -6.36
CA SER A 113 15.88 -16.93 -5.72
C SER A 113 15.72 -16.86 -4.20
N GLY A 114 15.83 -18.00 -3.52
CA GLY A 114 15.75 -18.10 -2.06
C GLY A 114 14.49 -17.43 -1.50
N HIS A 115 14.66 -16.58 -0.47
CA HIS A 115 13.55 -15.90 0.19
C HIS A 115 12.73 -14.99 -0.73
N VAL A 116 13.35 -14.34 -1.73
CA VAL A 116 12.61 -13.52 -2.70
C VAL A 116 11.71 -14.39 -3.55
N HIS A 117 12.18 -15.58 -3.94
CA HIS A 117 11.35 -16.51 -4.68
C HIS A 117 10.14 -16.94 -3.84
N SER A 118 10.36 -17.38 -2.60
CA SER A 118 9.27 -17.80 -1.71
C SER A 118 8.29 -16.66 -1.40
N TRP A 119 8.80 -15.45 -1.12
CA TRP A 119 7.99 -14.28 -0.80
C TRP A 119 7.07 -13.87 -1.95
N LEU A 120 7.49 -14.02 -3.20
CA LEU A 120 6.70 -13.63 -4.37
C LEU A 120 5.65 -14.69 -4.80
N ALA A 121 5.39 -15.72 -3.99
CA ALA A 121 4.43 -16.78 -4.31
C ALA A 121 3.01 -16.24 -4.61
N ALA A 122 2.46 -15.41 -3.72
CA ALA A 122 1.14 -14.78 -3.93
C ALA A 122 1.10 -13.91 -5.19
N ALA A 123 2.18 -13.18 -5.51
CA ALA A 123 2.24 -12.42 -6.76
C ALA A 123 2.20 -13.34 -7.99
N ARG A 124 2.84 -14.51 -7.95
CA ARG A 124 2.76 -15.50 -9.03
C ARG A 124 1.38 -16.14 -9.13
N GLU A 125 0.71 -16.35 -8.01
CA GLU A 125 -0.68 -16.82 -8.00
C GLU A 125 -1.61 -15.80 -8.66
N VAL A 126 -1.43 -14.50 -8.39
CA VAL A 126 -2.16 -13.43 -9.09
C VAL A 126 -1.89 -13.47 -10.60
N PHE A 127 -0.61 -13.59 -11.00
CA PHE A 127 -0.25 -13.69 -12.42
C PHE A 127 -0.88 -14.92 -13.08
N ALA A 128 -0.84 -16.09 -12.43
CA ALA A 128 -1.41 -17.32 -12.94
C ALA A 128 -2.94 -17.24 -13.07
N LYS A 129 -3.62 -16.65 -12.08
CA LYS A 129 -5.08 -16.44 -12.06
C LYS A 129 -5.54 -15.57 -13.24
N HIS A 130 -4.76 -14.53 -13.57
CA HIS A 130 -5.10 -13.55 -14.60
C HIS A 130 -4.27 -13.70 -15.88
N ARG A 131 -3.70 -14.90 -16.12
CA ARG A 131 -2.74 -15.15 -17.19
C ARG A 131 -3.28 -14.76 -18.57
N ALA A 132 -4.51 -15.17 -18.89
CA ALA A 132 -5.09 -14.93 -20.21
C ALA A 132 -5.21 -13.42 -20.53
N GLU A 133 -5.61 -12.61 -19.54
CA GLU A 133 -5.69 -11.16 -19.67
C GLU A 133 -4.30 -10.55 -19.82
N LEU A 134 -3.37 -10.92 -18.95
CA LEU A 134 -2.02 -10.36 -18.92
C LEU A 134 -1.20 -10.72 -20.16
N GLU A 135 -1.26 -11.97 -20.62
CA GLU A 135 -0.57 -12.41 -21.83
C GLU A 135 -1.18 -11.80 -23.10
N GLY A 136 -2.46 -11.40 -23.06
CA GLY A 136 -3.11 -10.64 -24.15
C GLY A 136 -2.63 -9.20 -24.32
N ILE A 137 -1.92 -8.62 -23.34
CA ILE A 137 -1.35 -7.27 -23.43
C ILE A 137 0.06 -7.36 -24.02
N GLU A 138 0.27 -6.91 -25.26
CA GLU A 138 1.58 -7.01 -25.94
C GLU A 138 2.67 -6.14 -25.29
N ASP A 139 2.33 -4.90 -24.92
CA ASP A 139 3.27 -3.96 -24.31
C ASP A 139 3.63 -4.40 -22.88
N GLN A 140 4.91 -4.66 -22.64
CA GLN A 140 5.39 -5.17 -21.35
C GLN A 140 5.15 -4.19 -20.19
N SER A 141 5.24 -2.89 -20.45
CA SER A 141 5.02 -1.86 -19.43
C SER A 141 3.55 -1.78 -19.04
N LYS A 142 2.65 -1.79 -20.02
CA LYS A 142 1.20 -1.87 -19.80
C LYS A 142 0.81 -3.17 -19.09
N ARG A 143 1.43 -4.29 -19.45
CA ARG A 143 1.21 -5.59 -18.79
C ARG A 143 1.64 -5.54 -17.32
N LEU A 144 2.81 -4.96 -17.03
CA LEU A 144 3.28 -4.81 -15.64
C LEU A 144 2.39 -3.86 -14.84
N ASN A 145 1.91 -2.76 -15.45
CA ASN A 145 0.98 -1.86 -14.80
C ASN A 145 -0.34 -2.56 -14.48
N ARG A 146 -0.87 -3.35 -15.42
CA ARG A 146 -2.08 -4.14 -15.19
C ARG A 146 -1.87 -5.18 -14.10
N MET A 147 -0.72 -5.84 -14.08
CA MET A 147 -0.36 -6.77 -13.00
C MET A 147 -0.34 -6.06 -11.63
N ALA A 148 0.09 -4.80 -11.56
CA ALA A 148 0.07 -4.03 -10.32
C ALA A 148 -1.34 -3.73 -9.83
N GLU A 149 -2.25 -3.31 -10.71
CA GLU A 149 -3.68 -3.10 -10.38
C GLU A 149 -4.34 -4.40 -9.88
N LEU A 150 -4.11 -5.52 -10.59
CA LEU A 150 -4.64 -6.83 -10.22
C LEU A 150 -4.06 -7.32 -8.89
N ASN A 151 -2.77 -7.08 -8.64
CA ASN A 151 -2.14 -7.41 -7.37
C ASN A 151 -2.79 -6.62 -6.23
N VAL A 152 -2.98 -5.31 -6.37
CA VAL A 152 -3.66 -4.48 -5.35
C VAL A 152 -5.04 -5.06 -5.01
N ARG A 153 -5.86 -5.37 -6.03
CA ARG A 153 -7.18 -5.97 -5.81
C ARG A 153 -7.09 -7.30 -5.06
N GLU A 154 -6.25 -8.22 -5.52
CA GLU A 154 -6.18 -9.56 -4.94
C GLU A 154 -5.58 -9.54 -3.51
N GLN A 155 -4.61 -8.66 -3.23
CA GLN A 155 -4.07 -8.49 -1.89
C GLN A 155 -5.08 -7.80 -0.95
N LEU A 156 -5.87 -6.84 -1.44
CA LEU A 156 -6.94 -6.21 -0.65
C LEU A 156 -8.03 -7.24 -0.29
N ILE A 157 -8.40 -8.12 -1.24
CA ILE A 157 -9.32 -9.24 -0.97
C ILE A 157 -8.72 -10.20 0.06
N ARG A 158 -7.42 -10.52 -0.01
CA ARG A 158 -6.75 -11.35 1.01
C ARG A 158 -6.82 -10.68 2.37
N LEU A 159 -6.50 -9.40 2.46
CA LEU A 159 -6.56 -8.62 3.69
C LEU A 159 -7.97 -8.62 4.29
N SER A 160 -9.00 -8.43 3.47
CA SER A 160 -10.41 -8.46 3.94
C SER A 160 -10.84 -9.80 4.56
N LYS A 161 -10.12 -10.88 4.26
CA LYS A 161 -10.42 -12.23 4.71
C LYS A 161 -9.65 -12.65 5.95
N THR A 162 -8.70 -11.83 6.42
CA THR A 162 -7.94 -12.16 7.63
C THR A 162 -8.85 -12.11 8.85
N ASP A 163 -8.55 -12.95 9.84
CA ASP A 163 -9.36 -13.04 11.05
C ASP A 163 -9.52 -11.67 11.75
N THR A 164 -8.46 -10.87 11.84
CA THR A 164 -8.47 -9.53 12.46
C THR A 164 -9.46 -8.59 11.77
N VAL A 165 -9.42 -8.52 10.43
CA VAL A 165 -10.30 -7.62 9.66
C VAL A 165 -11.75 -8.13 9.69
N ARG A 166 -11.95 -9.43 9.55
CA ARG A 166 -13.29 -10.04 9.65
C ARG A 166 -13.90 -9.82 11.04
N ALA A 167 -13.11 -9.93 12.10
CA ALA A 167 -13.56 -9.64 13.45
C ALA A 167 -13.96 -8.16 13.61
N ALA A 168 -13.22 -7.23 13.00
CA ALA A 168 -13.54 -5.80 12.99
C ALA A 168 -14.87 -5.51 12.28
N PHE A 169 -15.08 -6.10 11.10
CA PHE A 169 -16.35 -5.99 10.38
C PHE A 169 -17.51 -6.61 11.16
N ALA A 170 -17.30 -7.80 11.75
CA ALA A 170 -18.34 -8.51 12.49
C ALA A 170 -18.79 -7.78 13.77
N ARG A 171 -17.87 -7.10 14.47
CA ARG A 171 -18.20 -6.27 15.64
C ARG A 171 -18.74 -4.88 15.26
N GLY A 172 -18.81 -4.57 13.98
CA GLY A 172 -19.37 -3.31 13.48
C GLY A 172 -18.45 -2.10 13.64
N GLN A 173 -17.13 -2.31 13.75
CA GLN A 173 -16.16 -1.22 13.73
C GLN A 173 -16.25 -0.49 12.38
N ASP A 174 -16.14 0.84 12.42
CA ASP A 174 -16.08 1.67 11.21
C ASP A 174 -14.70 1.53 10.58
N LEU A 175 -14.57 0.55 9.68
CA LEU A 175 -13.32 0.21 9.01
C LEU A 175 -13.58 0.07 7.51
N THR A 176 -12.73 0.72 6.72
CA THR A 176 -12.76 0.65 5.24
C THR A 176 -11.39 0.31 4.69
N LEU A 177 -11.33 -0.62 3.74
CA LEU A 177 -10.10 -0.98 3.04
C LEU A 177 -10.08 -0.34 1.66
N HIS A 178 -9.00 0.35 1.33
CA HIS A 178 -8.81 1.06 0.06
C HIS A 178 -7.67 0.44 -0.74
N GLY A 179 -7.90 0.13 -2.01
CA GLY A 179 -6.86 -0.31 -2.94
C GLY A 179 -6.39 0.87 -3.78
N PHE A 180 -5.18 1.35 -3.56
CA PHE A 180 -4.61 2.49 -4.30
C PHE A 180 -3.51 2.05 -5.26
N ILE A 181 -3.28 2.85 -6.30
CA ILE A 181 -2.13 2.71 -7.19
C ILE A 181 -1.40 4.05 -7.32
N TYR A 182 -0.08 4.01 -7.16
CA TYR A 182 0.79 5.17 -7.31
C TYR A 182 1.54 5.15 -8.64
N ASP A 183 1.46 6.24 -9.39
CA ASP A 183 2.20 6.40 -10.64
C ASP A 183 3.48 7.22 -10.44
N LEU A 184 4.62 6.51 -10.49
CA LEU A 184 5.96 7.09 -10.36
C LEU A 184 6.29 8.13 -11.45
N ARG A 185 5.58 8.13 -12.59
CA ARG A 185 5.87 9.00 -13.74
C ARG A 185 5.36 10.42 -13.52
N ASN A 186 4.25 10.57 -12.79
CA ASN A 186 3.58 11.87 -12.58
C ASN A 186 3.35 12.20 -11.09
N GLY A 187 3.61 11.26 -10.16
CA GLY A 187 3.45 11.46 -8.73
C GLY A 187 2.00 11.43 -8.24
N ARG A 188 1.07 10.87 -9.02
CA ARG A 188 -0.36 10.81 -8.66
C ARG A 188 -0.74 9.47 -8.04
N LEU A 189 -1.68 9.53 -7.10
CA LEU A 189 -2.40 8.39 -6.55
C LEU A 189 -3.76 8.29 -7.25
N ALA A 190 -4.19 7.07 -7.53
CA ALA A 190 -5.55 6.77 -7.94
C ALA A 190 -6.13 5.66 -7.05
N GLU A 191 -7.38 5.81 -6.65
CA GLU A 191 -8.14 4.76 -5.98
C GLU A 191 -8.67 3.77 -7.02
N LEU A 192 -8.47 2.47 -6.81
CA LEU A 192 -8.91 1.42 -7.73
C LEU A 192 -10.21 0.75 -7.28
N LEU A 193 -10.34 0.52 -5.96
CA LEU A 193 -11.46 -0.18 -5.35
C LEU A 193 -11.47 0.06 -3.84
N GLU A 194 -12.61 -0.24 -3.23
CA GLU A 194 -12.85 -0.13 -1.80
C GLU A 194 -13.61 -1.36 -1.30
N ILE A 195 -13.32 -1.81 -0.08
CA ILE A 195 -14.04 -2.86 0.62
C ILE A 195 -14.44 -2.33 2.00
N GLY A 196 -15.72 -1.99 2.16
CA GLY A 196 -16.31 -1.64 3.45
C GLY A 196 -17.09 -2.80 4.07
N ARG A 197 -17.67 -2.58 5.25
CA ARG A 197 -18.43 -3.57 6.02
C ARG A 197 -19.56 -4.26 5.25
N SER A 198 -20.25 -3.53 4.37
CA SER A 198 -21.41 -4.01 3.61
C SER A 198 -21.08 -4.52 2.22
N GLY A 199 -19.81 -4.46 1.79
CA GLY A 199 -19.42 -4.91 0.45
C GLY A 199 -19.45 -6.43 0.39
N GLU A 200 -20.35 -7.00 -0.41
CA GLU A 200 -20.19 -8.41 -0.77
C GLU A 200 -18.90 -8.57 -1.57
N LEU A 201 -18.00 -9.45 -1.11
CA LEU A 201 -16.76 -9.76 -1.84
C LEU A 201 -17.03 -10.26 -3.27
N SER A 202 -18.23 -10.77 -3.53
CA SER A 202 -18.74 -11.21 -4.83
C SER A 202 -18.94 -10.04 -5.82
N GLU A 203 -19.15 -8.83 -5.31
CA GLU A 203 -19.41 -7.60 -6.08
C GLU A 203 -18.14 -6.79 -6.37
N ILE A 204 -16.99 -7.19 -5.82
CA ILE A 204 -15.70 -6.54 -6.10
C ILE A 204 -15.26 -6.89 -7.52
N GLY A 205 -15.70 -6.06 -8.46
CA GLY A 205 -15.31 -6.11 -9.86
C GLY A 205 -13.81 -6.03 -10.06
N ILE A 206 -13.34 -6.47 -11.23
CA ILE A 206 -11.97 -6.22 -11.64
C ILE A 206 -11.90 -4.72 -11.99
N PRO A 207 -10.98 -3.92 -11.40
CA PRO A 207 -10.86 -2.52 -11.75
C PRO A 207 -10.65 -2.39 -13.26
N PRO A 208 -11.24 -1.38 -13.92
CA PRO A 208 -10.96 -1.13 -15.33
C PRO A 208 -9.46 -0.91 -15.50
N MET A 209 -8.91 -1.27 -16.66
CA MET A 209 -7.52 -0.90 -16.96
C MET A 209 -7.41 0.62 -16.89
N THR A 210 -6.54 1.14 -16.03
CA THR A 210 -6.36 2.59 -15.97
C THR A 210 -5.52 3.01 -17.19
N SER A 211 -6.18 3.57 -18.19
CA SER A 211 -5.48 4.28 -19.28
C SER A 211 -5.01 5.66 -18.84
N ASP A 212 -5.63 6.18 -17.78
CA ASP A 212 -5.40 7.50 -17.21
C ASP A 212 -5.66 7.44 -15.69
N PRO A 213 -4.68 7.74 -14.82
CA PRO A 213 -4.91 7.81 -13.38
C PRO A 213 -5.98 8.85 -12.97
N ASP A 214 -6.35 9.79 -13.84
CA ASP A 214 -7.41 10.77 -13.56
C ASP A 214 -8.82 10.18 -13.73
N ALA A 215 -9.00 9.08 -14.48
CA ALA A 215 -10.32 8.55 -14.82
C ALA A 215 -11.03 7.79 -13.67
N VAL A 216 -10.32 7.43 -12.61
CA VAL A 216 -10.88 6.58 -11.52
C VAL A 216 -11.45 7.41 -10.36
N GLY A 217 -11.18 8.72 -10.31
CA GLY A 217 -11.65 9.62 -9.25
C GLY A 217 -13.01 10.28 -9.48
N GLU A 218 -13.54 10.31 -10.70
CA GLU A 218 -14.76 11.07 -11.02
C GLU A 218 -16.07 10.26 -10.84
N ALA A 219 -16.01 8.94 -10.66
CA ALA A 219 -17.21 8.09 -10.64
C ALA A 219 -17.96 8.04 -9.29
N ARG A 220 -17.51 8.76 -8.24
CA ARG A 220 -18.09 8.65 -6.89
C ARG A 220 -18.39 9.99 -6.19
N ALA A 221 -18.30 11.12 -6.90
CA ALA A 221 -18.61 12.43 -6.35
C ALA A 221 -20.03 12.96 -6.72
N ALA A 222 -20.95 12.07 -7.12
CA ALA A 222 -22.33 12.40 -7.48
C ALA A 222 -23.36 11.67 -6.61
#